data_AF-A0A428TVZ9-F1
#
_entry.id   AF-A0A428TVZ9-F1
#
_cell.length_a   1.000
_cell.length_b   1.000
_cell.length_c   1.000
_cell.angle_alpha   90.00
_cell.angle_beta   90.00
_cell.angle_gamma   90.00
#
_symmetry.space_group_name_H-M   'P 1'
#
loop_
_entity.id
_entity.type
_entity.pdbx_description
1 polymer ?
#
loop_
_entity_poly.entity_id
_entity_poly.type
_entity_poly.pdbx_seq_one_letter_code
_entity_poly.pdbx_strand_id
1 'polypeptide(L)'
;MRLTVPSSYARTQICHFLVPMSMQQPSLLYAIMAFAAVHLQAAGTLPKSPRRLIDTLQSTSIRHLRQLLTDEDPIAQAAALATARTLCQAQIYGGTASWRVHLNGARAILESSHFRTRLLDSCSCSSINADFLSSWFNNAEALAALSPSGLLNGQLQVGCHSSQGLRFDMFGGVMSDLPDLFREVGALVKRESSTATQPNTREHHLVRDRYRPGSRCLDARDLLQAGT
;
A
#
# COMPACT_ATOMS: atom_id res chain seq x y z
N MET A 1 -0.89 11.63 11.52
CA MET A 1 -1.19 10.36 10.82
C MET A 1 -0.23 9.28 11.30
N ARG A 2 -0.76 8.17 11.83
CA ARG A 2 0.07 7.12 12.46
C ARG A 2 0.23 5.94 11.52
N LEU A 3 1.44 5.72 10.98
CA LEU A 3 1.77 4.52 10.20
C LEU A 3 2.04 3.29 11.08
N THR A 4 2.44 3.53 12.33
CA THR A 4 3.26 2.59 13.11
C THR A 4 2.78 2.40 14.55
N VAL A 5 2.01 3.34 15.13
CA VAL A 5 1.45 3.14 16.48
C VAL A 5 0.02 2.64 16.35
N PRO A 6 -0.29 1.38 16.72
CA PRO A 6 -1.64 0.85 16.59
C PRO A 6 -2.57 1.60 17.54
N SER A 7 -3.61 2.23 16.99
CA SER A 7 -4.77 2.66 17.78
C SER A 7 -5.41 1.45 18.48
N SER A 8 -6.24 1.67 19.50
CA SER A 8 -7.02 0.59 20.11
C SER A 8 -7.82 -0.19 19.05
N TYR A 9 -8.38 0.52 18.08
CA TYR A 9 -9.02 -0.05 16.89
C TYR A 9 -8.07 -0.92 16.08
N ALA A 10 -6.91 -0.42 15.66
CA ALA A 10 -5.95 -1.19 14.89
C ALA A 10 -5.47 -2.44 15.63
N ARG A 11 -5.23 -2.34 16.95
CA ARG A 11 -4.90 -3.49 17.79
C ARG A 11 -6.00 -4.54 17.77
N THR A 12 -7.27 -4.13 17.95
CA THR A 12 -8.41 -5.05 17.90
C THR A 12 -8.50 -5.74 16.54
N GLN A 13 -8.36 -5.01 15.44
CA GLN A 13 -8.36 -5.58 14.09
C GLN A 13 -7.20 -6.58 13.90
N ILE A 14 -5.99 -6.24 14.36
CA ILE A 14 -4.85 -7.16 14.29
C ILE A 14 -5.13 -8.46 15.08
N CYS A 15 -5.58 -8.35 16.33
CA CYS A 15 -5.80 -9.49 17.21
C CYS A 15 -6.99 -10.37 16.80
N HIS A 16 -8.08 -9.77 16.33
CA HIS A 16 -9.30 -10.51 15.99
C HIS A 16 -9.33 -11.00 14.54
N PHE A 17 -8.60 -10.35 13.64
CA PHE A 17 -8.67 -10.66 12.21
C PHE A 17 -7.33 -11.16 11.65
N LEU A 18 -6.25 -10.37 11.76
CA LEU A 18 -4.98 -10.76 11.13
C LEU A 18 -4.35 -11.99 11.78
N VAL A 19 -4.37 -12.07 13.12
CA VAL A 19 -3.78 -13.21 13.84
C VAL A 19 -4.51 -14.51 13.51
N PRO A 20 -5.84 -14.63 13.62
CA PRO A 20 -6.55 -15.85 13.22
C PRO A 20 -6.39 -16.20 11.75
N MET A 21 -6.46 -15.21 10.84
CA MET A 21 -6.26 -15.43 9.41
C MET A 21 -4.87 -16.00 9.10
N SER A 22 -3.84 -15.54 9.81
CA SER A 22 -2.47 -16.03 9.60
C SER A 22 -2.32 -17.53 9.86
N MET A 23 -3.12 -18.11 10.76
CA MET A 23 -3.06 -19.55 11.04
C MET A 23 -3.60 -20.41 9.89
N GLN A 24 -4.38 -19.80 8.98
CA GLN A 24 -4.95 -20.46 7.80
C GLN A 24 -4.19 -20.10 6.52
N GLN A 25 -3.44 -19.00 6.53
CA GLN A 25 -2.83 -18.40 5.34
C GLN A 25 -1.30 -18.30 5.49
N PRO A 26 -0.52 -19.24 4.91
CA PRO A 26 0.92 -19.29 5.08
C PRO A 26 1.64 -17.99 4.70
N SER A 27 1.20 -17.33 3.62
CA SER A 27 1.73 -16.03 3.18
C SER A 27 1.72 -15.00 4.31
N LEU A 28 0.59 -14.86 5.00
CA LEU A 28 0.40 -13.93 6.11
C LEU A 28 1.17 -14.39 7.36
N LEU A 29 1.18 -15.69 7.67
CA LEU A 29 1.94 -16.23 8.79
C LEU A 29 3.42 -15.86 8.72
N TYR A 30 4.06 -16.14 7.59
CA TYR A 30 5.47 -15.80 7.39
C TYR A 30 5.71 -14.29 7.39
N ALA A 31 4.77 -13.48 6.90
CA ALA A 31 4.87 -12.02 7.00
C ALA A 31 4.82 -11.51 8.44
N ILE A 32 3.89 -12.05 9.27
CA ILE A 32 3.78 -11.70 10.69
C ILE A 32 5.04 -12.12 11.44
N MET A 33 5.57 -13.32 11.17
CA MET A 33 6.82 -13.77 11.77
C MET A 33 8.01 -12.89 11.36
N ALA A 34 8.09 -12.49 10.08
CA ALA A 34 9.12 -11.56 9.62
C ALA A 34 9.02 -10.22 10.35
N PHE A 35 7.80 -9.69 10.50
CA PHE A 35 7.56 -8.43 11.19
C PHE A 35 7.90 -8.51 12.68
N ALA A 36 7.51 -9.60 13.35
CA ALA A 36 7.89 -9.87 14.72
C ALA A 36 9.41 -9.97 14.88
N ALA A 37 10.10 -10.65 13.95
CA ALA A 37 11.56 -10.77 13.97
C ALA A 37 12.25 -9.40 13.82
N VAL A 38 11.75 -8.50 12.96
CA VAL A 38 12.24 -7.12 12.87
C VAL A 38 12.11 -6.38 14.20
N HIS A 39 10.96 -6.51 14.88
CA HIS A 39 10.74 -5.90 16.18
C HIS A 39 11.64 -6.48 17.28
N LEU A 40 11.75 -7.81 17.34
CA LEU A 40 12.57 -8.50 18.32
C LEU A 40 14.07 -8.19 18.13
N GLN A 41 14.52 -8.04 16.88
CA GLN A 41 15.85 -7.54 16.56
C GLN A 41 16.05 -6.12 17.11
N ALA A 42 15.12 -5.21 16.86
CA ALA A 42 15.20 -3.84 17.35
C ALA A 42 15.20 -3.76 18.90
N ALA A 43 14.51 -4.68 19.56
CA ALA A 43 14.51 -4.84 21.01
C ALA A 43 15.77 -5.54 21.58
N GLY A 44 16.69 -5.99 20.72
CA GLY A 44 17.91 -6.69 21.15
C GLY A 44 17.69 -8.11 21.67
N THR A 45 16.52 -8.70 21.38
CA THR A 45 16.12 -10.03 21.90
C THR A 45 16.51 -11.19 21.00
N LEU A 46 16.79 -10.94 19.71
CA LEU A 46 17.26 -11.98 18.79
C LEU A 46 18.77 -12.20 18.87
N PRO A 47 19.24 -13.43 18.58
CA PRO A 47 20.67 -13.75 18.55
C PRO A 47 21.43 -12.93 17.49
N LYS A 48 22.76 -12.92 17.59
CA LYS A 48 23.64 -12.24 16.62
C LYS A 48 23.34 -12.75 15.19
N SER A 49 23.05 -11.82 14.27
CA SER A 49 22.69 -12.04 12.84
C SER A 49 21.25 -12.48 12.49
N PRO A 50 20.20 -11.79 13.00
CA PRO A 50 18.79 -12.13 12.69
C PRO A 50 18.40 -11.85 11.23
N ARG A 51 19.24 -11.14 10.46
CA ARG A 51 18.96 -10.73 9.09
C ARG A 51 18.63 -11.92 8.17
N ARG A 52 19.40 -13.00 8.24
CA ARG A 52 19.14 -14.22 7.43
C ARG A 52 17.76 -14.82 7.74
N LEU A 53 17.35 -14.82 9.01
CA LEU A 53 16.02 -15.28 9.42
C LEU A 53 14.93 -14.39 8.81
N ILE A 54 15.06 -13.07 8.95
CA ILE A 54 14.10 -12.10 8.41
C ILE A 54 13.98 -12.26 6.88
N ASP A 55 15.12 -12.34 6.17
CA ASP A 55 15.14 -12.50 4.71
C ASP A 55 14.47 -13.83 4.28
N THR A 56 14.68 -14.90 5.05
CA THR A 56 14.06 -16.22 4.79
C THR A 56 12.55 -16.15 5.01
N LEU A 57 12.10 -15.50 6.09
CA LEU A 57 10.67 -15.33 6.38
C LEU A 57 9.98 -14.47 5.32
N GLN A 58 10.59 -13.36 4.93
CA GLN A 58 10.06 -12.48 3.87
C GLN A 58 9.98 -13.19 2.52
N SER A 59 11.05 -13.87 2.09
CA SER A 59 11.06 -14.60 0.81
C SER A 59 10.05 -15.74 0.80
N THR A 60 9.90 -16.46 1.92
CA THR A 60 8.89 -17.52 2.06
C THR A 60 7.48 -16.97 1.99
N SER A 61 7.22 -15.85 2.68
CA SER A 61 5.93 -15.14 2.61
C SER A 61 5.60 -14.71 1.17
N ILE A 62 6.55 -14.10 0.46
CA ILE A 62 6.37 -13.64 -0.93
C ILE A 62 6.07 -14.82 -1.87
N ARG A 63 6.74 -15.97 -1.67
CA ARG A 63 6.48 -17.17 -2.46
C ARG A 63 5.03 -17.65 -2.32
N HIS A 64 4.53 -17.73 -1.09
CA HIS A 64 3.12 -18.08 -0.86
C HIS A 64 2.16 -16.99 -1.33
N LEU A 65 2.52 -15.72 -1.19
CA LEU A 65 1.70 -14.60 -1.68
C LEU A 65 1.50 -14.69 -3.19
N ARG A 66 2.54 -15.02 -3.96
CA ARG A 66 2.43 -15.20 -5.42
C ARG A 66 1.41 -16.27 -5.82
N GLN A 67 1.32 -17.35 -5.05
CA GLN A 67 0.33 -18.40 -5.26
C GLN A 67 -1.08 -17.91 -4.86
N LEU A 68 -1.17 -17.19 -3.74
CA LEU A 68 -2.44 -16.67 -3.25
C LEU A 68 -3.06 -15.63 -4.18
N LEU A 69 -2.25 -14.86 -4.89
CA LEU A 69 -2.71 -13.84 -5.84
C LEU A 69 -3.43 -14.41 -7.07
N THR A 70 -3.30 -15.71 -7.36
CA THR A 70 -4.05 -16.36 -8.46
C THR A 70 -5.44 -16.81 -8.05
N ASP A 71 -5.76 -16.75 -6.75
CA ASP A 71 -7.06 -17.16 -6.22
C ASP A 71 -8.03 -15.98 -6.20
N GLU A 72 -9.21 -16.15 -6.80
CA GLU A 72 -10.26 -15.14 -6.84
C GLU A 72 -11.14 -15.16 -5.57
N ASP A 73 -10.92 -16.11 -4.66
CA ASP A 73 -11.63 -16.19 -3.39
C ASP A 73 -11.44 -14.90 -2.55
N PRO A 74 -12.51 -14.33 -1.99
CA PRO A 74 -12.43 -13.09 -1.23
C PRO A 74 -11.55 -13.18 0.02
N ILE A 75 -11.52 -14.34 0.68
CA ILE A 75 -10.67 -14.54 1.87
C ILE A 75 -9.21 -14.59 1.42
N ALA A 76 -8.92 -15.23 0.30
CA ALA A 76 -7.60 -15.22 -0.31
C ALA A 76 -7.14 -13.80 -0.68
N GLN A 77 -8.00 -12.99 -1.29
CA GLN A 77 -7.69 -11.60 -1.65
C GLN A 77 -7.49 -10.71 -0.40
N ALA A 78 -8.33 -10.86 0.63
CA ALA A 78 -8.14 -10.16 1.89
C ALA A 78 -6.84 -10.57 2.59
N ALA A 79 -6.49 -11.86 2.55
CA ALA A 79 -5.23 -12.38 3.07
C ALA A 79 -4.02 -11.89 2.26
N ALA A 80 -4.14 -11.76 0.94
CA ALA A 80 -3.11 -11.17 0.09
C ALA A 80 -2.86 -9.70 0.46
N LEU A 81 -3.93 -8.91 0.63
CA LEU A 81 -3.82 -7.52 1.04
C LEU A 81 -3.23 -7.37 2.47
N ALA A 82 -3.67 -8.22 3.41
CA ALA A 82 -3.09 -8.30 4.75
C ALA A 82 -1.60 -8.66 4.74
N THR A 83 -1.20 -9.58 3.85
CA THR A 83 0.19 -9.99 3.68
C THR A 83 1.02 -8.82 3.14
N ALA A 84 0.56 -8.15 2.08
CA ALA A 84 1.21 -6.98 1.51
C ALA A 84 1.38 -5.86 2.55
N ARG A 85 0.32 -5.58 3.34
CA ARG A 85 0.37 -4.66 4.47
C ARG A 85 1.48 -5.03 5.47
N THR A 86 1.52 -6.29 5.88
CA THR A 86 2.45 -6.74 6.92
C THR A 86 3.90 -6.72 6.43
N LEU A 87 4.17 -7.12 5.18
CA LEU A 87 5.48 -7.02 4.56
C LEU A 87 5.93 -5.56 4.37
N CYS A 88 5.00 -4.68 3.98
CA CYS A 88 5.25 -3.25 3.89
C CYS A 88 5.70 -2.69 5.26
N GLN A 89 4.96 -3.00 6.33
CA GLN A 89 5.34 -2.59 7.68
C GLN A 89 6.70 -3.17 8.10
N ALA A 90 6.94 -4.46 7.91
CA ALA A 90 8.22 -5.08 8.23
C ALA A 90 9.40 -4.35 7.58
N GLN A 91 9.24 -3.94 6.33
CA GLN A 91 10.28 -3.24 5.59
C GLN A 91 10.45 -1.77 5.99
N ILE A 92 9.36 -1.08 6.37
CA ILE A 92 9.43 0.28 6.95
C ILE A 92 10.21 0.24 8.27
N TYR A 93 9.87 -0.67 9.17
CA TYR A 93 10.57 -0.80 10.46
C TYR A 93 11.99 -1.33 10.32
N GLY A 94 12.24 -2.17 9.32
CA GLY A 94 13.59 -2.62 8.97
C GLY A 94 14.44 -1.56 8.28
N GLY A 95 13.88 -0.37 7.98
CA GLY A 95 14.61 0.73 7.33
C GLY A 95 14.97 0.49 5.86
N THR A 96 14.24 -0.39 5.17
CA THR A 96 14.54 -0.75 3.76
C THR A 96 13.62 0.01 2.81
N ALA A 97 14.11 0.48 1.66
CA ALA A 97 13.28 1.19 0.68
C ALA A 97 12.27 0.29 -0.06
N SER A 98 12.41 -1.04 0.06
CA SER A 98 11.59 -2.03 -0.64
C SER A 98 10.11 -1.99 -0.27
N TRP A 99 9.73 -1.32 0.82
CA TRP A 99 8.34 -1.25 1.31
C TRP A 99 7.37 -0.74 0.24
N ARG A 100 7.86 0.09 -0.69
CA ARG A 100 7.09 0.59 -1.83
C ARG A 100 6.57 -0.50 -2.74
N VAL A 101 7.33 -1.57 -2.94
CA VAL A 101 6.89 -2.71 -3.77
C VAL A 101 5.63 -3.32 -3.18
N HIS A 102 5.58 -3.50 -1.86
CA HIS A 102 4.40 -4.03 -1.17
C HIS A 102 3.24 -3.06 -1.15
N LEU A 103 3.50 -1.75 -1.00
CA LEU A 103 2.45 -0.74 -1.12
C LEU A 103 1.84 -0.71 -2.53
N ASN A 104 2.66 -0.80 -3.58
CA ASN A 104 2.17 -0.85 -4.95
C ASN A 104 1.42 -2.16 -5.25
N GLY A 105 1.89 -3.28 -4.69
CA GLY A 105 1.16 -4.55 -4.76
C GLY A 105 -0.22 -4.45 -4.09
N ALA A 106 -0.30 -3.80 -2.93
CA ALA A 106 -1.58 -3.53 -2.28
C ALA A 106 -2.53 -2.68 -3.14
N ARG A 107 -2.01 -1.66 -3.85
CA ARG A 107 -2.79 -0.89 -4.83
C ARG A 107 -3.38 -1.79 -5.90
N ALA A 108 -2.54 -2.63 -6.53
CA ALA A 108 -2.98 -3.52 -7.60
C ALA A 108 -4.07 -4.51 -7.14
N ILE A 109 -3.96 -5.03 -5.90
CA ILE A 109 -4.98 -5.89 -5.31
C ILE A 109 -6.32 -5.13 -5.16
N LEU A 110 -6.28 -3.92 -4.60
CA LEU A 110 -7.46 -3.08 -4.38
C LEU A 110 -8.13 -2.63 -5.70
N GLU A 111 -7.34 -2.39 -6.75
CA GLU A 111 -7.82 -1.99 -8.07
C GLU A 111 -8.34 -3.17 -8.90
N SER A 112 -8.08 -4.42 -8.51
CA SER A 112 -8.61 -5.59 -9.19
C SER A 112 -10.14 -5.59 -9.21
N SER A 113 -10.74 -6.05 -10.31
CA SER A 113 -12.19 -6.13 -10.49
C SER A 113 -12.86 -6.97 -9.39
N HIS A 114 -12.25 -8.11 -9.04
CA HIS A 114 -12.76 -9.05 -8.05
C HIS A 114 -12.86 -8.42 -6.65
N PHE A 115 -11.86 -7.64 -6.25
CA PHE A 115 -11.88 -6.95 -4.97
C PHE A 115 -12.93 -5.84 -4.92
N ARG A 116 -13.06 -5.05 -6.01
CA ARG A 116 -14.01 -3.93 -6.10
C ARG A 116 -15.47 -4.38 -6.11
N THR A 117 -15.82 -5.43 -6.86
CA THR A 117 -17.19 -5.97 -6.88
C THR A 117 -17.65 -6.40 -5.48
N ARG A 118 -16.74 -6.94 -4.66
CA ARG A 118 -17.07 -7.38 -3.30
C ARG A 118 -17.18 -6.26 -2.26
N LEU A 119 -16.41 -5.17 -2.42
CA LEU A 119 -16.60 -3.96 -1.60
C LEU A 119 -18.02 -3.41 -1.73
N LEU A 120 -18.65 -3.61 -2.89
CA LEU A 120 -20.03 -3.20 -3.17
C LEU A 120 -21.08 -4.24 -2.69
N ASP A 121 -20.73 -5.54 -2.69
CA ASP A 121 -21.64 -6.66 -2.37
C ASP A 121 -21.62 -7.12 -0.89
N SER A 122 -20.75 -6.57 -0.03
CA SER A 122 -20.52 -7.11 1.31
C SER A 122 -21.56 -6.68 2.35
N CYS A 123 -22.36 -7.64 2.82
CA CYS A 123 -23.12 -7.53 4.08
C CYS A 123 -22.19 -7.27 5.27
N SER A 124 -22.70 -6.48 6.21
CA SER A 124 -22.05 -5.70 7.28
C SER A 124 -21.10 -6.42 8.26
N CYS A 125 -20.92 -7.74 8.18
CA CYS A 125 -19.96 -8.50 9.00
C CYS A 125 -18.62 -8.77 8.30
N SER A 126 -18.60 -8.80 6.96
CA SER A 126 -17.38 -8.97 6.15
C SER A 126 -16.72 -7.65 5.74
N SER A 127 -17.48 -6.55 5.82
CA SER A 127 -17.05 -5.20 5.44
C SER A 127 -15.97 -4.61 6.38
N ILE A 128 -16.02 -4.94 7.68
CA ILE A 128 -15.16 -4.33 8.70
C ILE A 128 -13.66 -4.59 8.45
N ASN A 129 -13.33 -5.75 7.88
CA ASN A 129 -11.94 -6.15 7.62
C ASN A 129 -11.39 -5.47 6.35
N ALA A 130 -12.22 -5.36 5.31
CA ALA A 130 -11.90 -4.63 4.10
C ALA A 130 -11.72 -3.14 4.40
N ASP A 131 -12.53 -2.58 5.29
CA ASP A 131 -12.42 -1.18 5.75
C ASP A 131 -11.11 -0.93 6.48
N PHE A 132 -10.67 -1.83 7.37
CA PHE A 132 -9.39 -1.70 8.06
C PHE A 132 -8.19 -1.70 7.11
N LEU A 133 -8.14 -2.65 6.17
CA LEU A 133 -7.03 -2.78 5.22
C LEU A 133 -7.04 -1.69 4.15
N SER A 134 -8.21 -1.35 3.61
CA SER A 134 -8.35 -0.26 2.64
C SER A 134 -8.04 1.09 3.28
N SER A 135 -8.48 1.33 4.52
CA SER A 135 -8.12 2.54 5.25
C SER A 135 -6.62 2.60 5.55
N TRP A 136 -6.00 1.49 5.97
CA TRP A 136 -4.54 1.43 6.10
C TRP A 136 -3.85 1.84 4.79
N PHE A 137 -4.28 1.27 3.66
CA PHE A 137 -3.69 1.56 2.35
C PHE A 137 -3.87 3.03 1.98
N ASN A 138 -5.08 3.56 2.10
CA ASN A 138 -5.42 4.96 1.83
C ASN A 138 -4.49 5.91 2.59
N ASN A 139 -4.27 5.59 3.87
CA ASN A 139 -3.39 6.33 4.73
C ASN A 139 -1.90 6.19 4.34
N ALA A 140 -1.43 4.97 4.12
CA ALA A 140 -0.04 4.69 3.80
C ALA A 140 0.38 5.30 2.45
N GLU A 141 -0.50 5.23 1.47
CA GLU A 141 -0.29 5.82 0.15
C GLU A 141 -0.24 7.34 0.19
N ALA A 142 -1.16 7.98 0.90
CA ALA A 142 -1.17 9.43 1.06
C ALA A 142 0.15 9.95 1.68
N LEU A 143 0.71 9.24 2.65
CA LEU A 143 2.03 9.57 3.20
C LEU A 143 3.16 9.29 2.21
N ALA A 144 3.06 8.20 1.45
CA ALA A 144 4.02 7.92 0.38
C ALA A 144 4.03 9.04 -0.68
N ALA A 145 2.90 9.70 -0.92
CA ALA A 145 2.80 10.83 -1.85
C ALA A 145 3.60 12.06 -1.40
N LEU A 146 3.71 12.28 -0.07
CA LEU A 146 4.48 13.39 0.51
C LEU A 146 5.99 13.15 0.56
N SER A 147 6.45 11.93 0.31
CA SER A 147 7.87 11.63 0.28
C SER A 147 8.57 12.20 -0.97
N PRO A 148 9.90 12.37 -0.96
CA PRO A 148 10.64 12.91 -2.12
C PRO A 148 10.43 12.14 -3.44
N SER A 149 10.25 10.82 -3.37
CA SER A 149 9.96 10.00 -4.57
C SER A 149 8.52 10.15 -5.06
N GLY A 150 7.61 10.60 -4.20
CA GLY A 150 6.18 10.69 -4.44
C GLY A 150 5.54 9.34 -4.77
N LEU A 151 4.42 9.40 -5.49
CA LEU A 151 3.75 8.22 -6.09
C LEU A 151 4.35 7.89 -7.47
N LEU A 152 4.34 6.60 -7.83
CA LEU A 152 4.93 6.08 -9.08
C LEU A 152 4.36 6.74 -10.33
N ASN A 153 3.03 6.91 -10.41
CA ASN A 153 2.40 7.42 -11.63
C ASN A 153 2.29 8.94 -11.66
N GLY A 154 2.70 9.66 -10.62
CA GLY A 154 2.56 11.13 -10.53
C GLY A 154 1.13 11.69 -10.64
N GLN A 155 0.15 10.83 -10.94
CA GLN A 155 -1.24 11.17 -11.14
C GLN A 155 -1.97 11.05 -9.82
N LEU A 156 -2.45 12.19 -9.35
CA LEU A 156 -3.76 12.24 -8.72
C LEU A 156 -4.73 11.60 -9.72
N GLN A 157 -5.19 10.38 -9.47
CA GLN A 157 -6.62 10.19 -9.70
C GLN A 157 -7.23 11.17 -8.70
N VAL A 158 -7.63 12.35 -9.20
CA VAL A 158 -8.42 13.29 -8.41
C VAL A 158 -9.65 12.49 -8.04
N GLY A 159 -9.61 11.86 -6.87
CA GLY A 159 -10.74 11.17 -6.29
C GLY A 159 -11.81 12.23 -6.22
N CYS A 160 -12.88 12.02 -6.99
CA CYS A 160 -14.08 12.82 -6.83
C CYS A 160 -14.37 12.81 -5.33
N HIS A 161 -14.34 13.99 -4.68
CA HIS A 161 -14.71 14.10 -3.27
C HIS A 161 -15.98 13.28 -3.12
N SER A 162 -15.90 12.19 -2.36
CA SER A 162 -17.07 11.37 -2.16
C SER A 162 -18.08 12.30 -1.50
N SER A 163 -19.22 12.53 -2.14
CA SER A 163 -20.27 13.40 -1.60
C SER A 163 -20.90 12.83 -0.32
N GLN A 164 -20.36 11.71 0.17
CA GLN A 164 -20.59 11.17 1.50
C GLN A 164 -19.85 12.08 2.48
N GLY A 165 -20.59 12.78 3.33
CA GLY A 165 -20.06 13.80 4.24
C GLY A 165 -18.81 13.36 5.01
N LEU A 166 -18.02 14.35 5.43
CA LEU A 166 -16.78 14.16 6.18
C LEU A 166 -16.96 13.19 7.34
N ARG A 167 -16.19 12.10 7.35
CA ARG A 167 -16.17 11.11 8.43
C ARG A 167 -14.80 11.05 9.08
N PHE A 168 -14.76 10.52 10.30
CA PHE A 168 -13.51 10.23 10.97
C PHE A 168 -13.01 8.84 10.57
N ASP A 169 -11.79 8.78 10.02
CA ASP A 169 -11.11 7.54 9.74
C ASP A 169 -10.51 6.95 11.02
N MET A 170 -11.06 5.82 11.49
CA MET A 170 -10.65 5.19 12.75
C MET A 170 -9.24 4.59 12.70
N PHE A 171 -8.74 4.25 11.51
CA PHE A 171 -7.38 3.74 11.37
C PHE A 171 -6.34 4.85 11.54
N GLY A 172 -6.42 5.88 10.69
CA GLY A 172 -5.49 7.01 10.64
C GLY A 172 -5.67 7.98 11.80
N GLY A 173 -6.86 7.99 12.42
CA GLY A 173 -7.26 8.93 13.46
C GLY A 173 -7.38 10.35 12.90
N VAL A 174 -7.84 10.49 11.66
CA VAL A 174 -7.89 11.73 10.89
C VAL A 174 -9.22 11.86 10.14
N MET A 175 -9.51 13.04 9.61
CA MET A 175 -10.65 13.22 8.71
C MET A 175 -10.47 12.44 7.42
N SER A 176 -11.57 11.93 6.86
CA SER A 176 -11.57 11.03 5.70
C SER A 176 -11.03 11.66 4.41
N ASP A 177 -11.03 13.00 4.31
CA ASP A 177 -10.51 13.80 3.19
C ASP A 177 -9.01 14.14 3.32
N LEU A 178 -8.42 13.99 4.51
CA LEU A 178 -7.03 14.34 4.74
C LEU A 178 -6.04 13.52 3.88
N PRO A 179 -6.24 12.21 3.65
CA PRO A 179 -5.41 11.46 2.71
C PRO A 179 -5.42 12.04 1.28
N ASP A 180 -6.57 12.54 0.82
CA ASP A 180 -6.71 13.16 -0.50
C ASP A 180 -5.90 14.45 -0.58
N LEU A 181 -6.02 15.30 0.46
CA LEU A 181 -5.22 16.52 0.58
C LEU A 181 -3.71 16.24 0.55
N PHE A 182 -3.25 15.18 1.23
CA PHE A 182 -1.83 14.82 1.22
C PHE A 182 -1.34 14.37 -0.16
N ARG A 183 -2.16 13.64 -0.92
CA ARG A 183 -1.82 13.33 -2.31
C ARG A 183 -1.75 14.59 -3.15
N GLU A 184 -2.66 15.53 -2.95
CA GLU A 184 -2.70 16.80 -3.69
C GLU A 184 -1.42 17.61 -3.45
N VAL A 185 -1.08 17.82 -2.18
CA VAL A 185 0.16 18.49 -1.78
C VAL A 185 1.38 17.77 -2.35
N GLY A 186 1.44 16.44 -2.25
CA GLY A 186 2.55 15.64 -2.79
C GLY A 186 2.73 15.81 -4.30
N ALA A 187 1.63 15.88 -5.06
CA ALA A 187 1.66 16.11 -6.50
C ALA A 187 2.14 17.53 -6.85
N LEU A 188 1.70 18.54 -6.09
CA LEU A 188 2.15 19.93 -6.27
C LEU A 188 3.66 20.08 -6.02
N VAL A 189 4.16 19.55 -4.90
CA VAL A 189 5.59 19.59 -4.55
C VAL A 189 6.46 18.90 -5.61
N LYS A 190 6.02 17.73 -6.12
CA LYS A 190 6.73 17.00 -7.19
C LYS A 190 6.79 17.80 -8.48
N ARG A 191 5.72 18.54 -8.81
CA ARG A 191 5.66 19.42 -9.98
C ARG A 191 6.65 20.59 -9.85
N GLU A 192 6.65 21.27 -8.71
CA GLU A 192 7.57 22.40 -8.45
C GLU A 192 9.05 21.96 -8.53
N SER A 193 9.37 20.81 -7.93
CA SER A 193 10.73 20.25 -7.95
C SER A 193 11.19 19.87 -9.38
N SER A 194 10.26 19.43 -10.23
CA SER A 194 10.52 19.14 -11.63
C SER A 194 10.74 20.42 -12.46
N THR A 195 10.00 21.50 -12.16
CA THR A 195 10.18 22.80 -12.83
C THR A 195 11.46 23.53 -12.40
N ALA A 196 11.90 23.38 -11.16
CA ALA A 196 13.14 24.00 -10.65
C ALA A 196 14.41 23.34 -11.20
N THR A 197 14.31 22.10 -11.69
CA THR A 197 15.45 21.33 -12.23
C THR A 197 15.64 21.54 -13.73
N GLN A 198 14.77 22.30 -14.42
CA GLN A 198 15.01 22.73 -15.80
C GLN A 198 15.86 24.02 -15.81
N PRO A 199 17.14 23.97 -16.23
CA PRO A 199 17.88 25.19 -16.48
C PRO A 199 17.22 25.93 -17.65
N ASN A 200 17.12 27.24 -17.47
CA ASN A 200 16.54 28.22 -18.37
C ASN A 200 17.20 28.17 -19.77
N THR A 201 16.68 27.34 -20.67
CA THR A 201 16.90 27.49 -22.11
C THR A 201 15.66 28.16 -22.68
N ARG A 202 15.59 29.48 -22.49
CA ARG A 202 14.72 30.35 -23.30
C ARG A 202 15.35 30.46 -24.68
N GLU A 203 14.95 29.60 -25.59
CA GLU A 203 14.91 29.96 -27.01
C GLU A 203 13.52 29.70 -27.57
N HIS A 204 13.05 30.70 -28.30
CA HIS A 204 11.72 30.80 -28.88
C HIS A 204 11.49 29.72 -29.94
N HIS A 205 10.47 28.88 -29.76
CA HIS A 205 9.73 28.36 -30.91
C HIS A 205 8.26 28.11 -30.59
N LEU A 206 7.40 28.96 -31.17
CA LEU A 206 5.99 28.69 -31.40
C LEU A 206 5.87 27.39 -32.20
N VAL A 207 5.23 26.34 -31.67
CA VAL A 207 4.37 25.45 -32.48
C VAL A 207 3.19 24.94 -31.66
N ARG A 208 2.02 25.45 -32.05
CA ARG A 208 0.65 24.93 -31.95
C ARG A 208 0.45 23.47 -31.51
N ASP A 209 -0.55 23.34 -30.62
CA ASP A 209 -1.43 22.20 -30.37
C ASP A 209 -1.52 21.12 -31.46
N ARG A 210 -1.47 19.85 -31.03
CA ARG A 210 -2.52 18.88 -31.37
C ARG A 210 -2.60 17.72 -30.37
N TYR A 211 -3.70 17.72 -29.64
CA TYR A 211 -4.29 16.62 -28.86
C TYR A 211 -4.43 15.32 -29.69
N ARG A 212 -4.06 14.16 -29.12
CA ARG A 212 -4.52 12.83 -29.54
C ARG A 212 -4.80 11.95 -28.30
N PRO A 213 -6.02 11.42 -28.12
CA PRO A 213 -6.31 10.44 -27.09
C PRO A 213 -6.00 9.03 -27.60
N GLY A 214 -5.41 8.19 -26.76
CA GLY A 214 -5.16 6.78 -27.09
C GLY A 214 -4.27 6.06 -26.08
N SER A 215 -4.74 5.92 -24.84
CA SER A 215 -4.07 5.07 -23.85
C SER A 215 -4.67 3.65 -23.90
N ARG A 216 -3.89 2.66 -24.34
CA ARG A 216 -4.17 1.25 -24.06
C ARG A 216 -3.86 0.99 -22.59
N CYS A 217 -4.79 0.37 -21.86
CA CYS A 217 -4.52 -0.18 -20.54
C CYS A 217 -3.43 -1.26 -20.67
N LEU A 218 -2.32 -1.08 -19.95
CA LEU A 218 -1.32 -2.13 -19.74
C LEU A 218 -1.84 -3.07 -18.65
N ASP A 219 -1.73 -4.37 -18.92
CA ASP A 219 -2.21 -5.45 -18.04
C ASP A 219 -1.27 -5.60 -16.82
N ALA A 220 -1.82 -5.94 -15.66
CA ALA A 220 -1.11 -6.07 -14.39
C ALA A 220 0.00 -7.14 -14.42
N ARG A 221 0.00 -8.00 -15.45
CA ARG A 221 1.03 -9.03 -15.69
C ARG A 221 2.36 -8.46 -16.17
N ASP A 222 2.37 -7.29 -16.80
CA ASP A 222 3.58 -6.73 -17.42
C ASP A 222 4.49 -5.98 -16.43
N LEU A 223 3.97 -5.59 -15.26
CA LEU A 223 4.73 -4.81 -14.26
C LEU A 223 5.60 -5.67 -13.32
N LEU A 224 5.46 -7.00 -13.33
CA LEU A 224 6.19 -7.91 -12.44
C LEU A 224 7.40 -8.61 -13.08
N GLN A 225 7.64 -8.43 -14.39
CA GLN A 225 8.79 -9.02 -15.09
C GLN A 225 10.03 -8.11 -15.14
N ALA A 226 9.95 -6.85 -14.70
CA ALA A 226 11.04 -5.87 -14.83
C ALA A 226 11.96 -5.76 -13.60
N GLY A 227 12.01 -6.77 -12.73
CA GLY A 227 12.81 -6.74 -11.50
C GLY A 227 13.50 -8.07 -11.20
N THR A 228 14.50 -8.41 -12.01
CA THR A 228 15.57 -9.36 -11.66
C THR A 228 16.74 -8.62 -11.03
#